data_AF-A0A8K0RXP9-F1
#
_entry.id   AF-A0A8K0RXP9-F1
#
_cell.length_a   1.000
_cell.length_b   1.000
_cell.length_c   1.000
_cell.angle_alpha   90.00
_cell.angle_beta   90.00
_cell.angle_gamma   90.00
#
_symmetry.space_group_name_H-M   'P 1'
#
loop_
_entity.id
_entity.type
_entity.pdbx_description
1 polymer ?
#
loop_
_entity_poly.entity_id
_entity_poly.type
_entity_poly.pdbx_seq_one_letter_code
_entity_poly.pdbx_strand_id
1 'polypeptide(L)' 'MSESKIWHRQCISCKEVKLVQYTENNGKSSVVHTTCPDKSLQDTNANYKCRSCRSKMTLESLELQLKMMEDQGHSR' A
#
# COMPACT_ATOMS: atom_id res chain seq x y z
N MET A 1 -14.70 -4.74 -26.11
CA MET A 1 -14.57 -5.55 -24.91
C MET A 1 -13.55 -4.92 -23.91
N SER A 2 -13.66 -3.71 -23.31
CA SER A 2 -12.87 -3.17 -22.17
C SER A 2 -12.90 -4.15 -21.02
N GLU A 3 -11.92 -5.03 -21.01
CA GLU A 3 -11.71 -5.88 -19.87
C GLU A 3 -11.34 -5.02 -18.65
N SER A 4 -12.14 -5.10 -17.59
CA SER A 4 -11.80 -4.47 -16.31
C SER A 4 -11.15 -5.54 -15.45
N LYS A 5 -9.84 -5.38 -15.24
CA LYS A 5 -9.06 -6.28 -14.39
C LYS A 5 -9.15 -5.76 -12.96
N ILE A 6 -9.84 -6.50 -12.12
CA ILE A 6 -9.90 -6.24 -10.68
C ILE A 6 -8.87 -7.15 -10.03
N TRP A 7 -8.01 -6.57 -9.20
CA TRP A 7 -7.06 -7.36 -8.43
C TRP A 7 -7.01 -6.93 -6.97
N HIS A 8 -6.58 -7.87 -6.14
CA HIS A 8 -6.50 -7.70 -4.70
C HIS A 8 -5.03 -7.57 -4.30
N ARG A 9 -4.74 -6.55 -3.48
CA ARG A 9 -3.44 -6.42 -2.82
C ARG A 9 -3.60 -6.48 -1.32
N GLN A 10 -2.74 -7.23 -0.66
CA GLN A 10 -2.77 -7.40 0.79
C GLN A 10 -1.68 -6.57 1.44
N CYS A 11 -2.04 -5.75 2.43
CA CYS A 11 -1.06 -5.00 3.20
C CYS A 11 -0.19 -5.97 4.00
N ILE A 12 1.13 -5.89 3.87
CA ILE A 12 2.04 -6.79 4.60
C ILE A 12 1.97 -6.58 6.11
N SER A 13 1.67 -5.34 6.56
CA SER A 13 1.67 -4.94 7.97
C SER A 13 0.38 -5.30 8.69
N CYS A 14 -0.79 -4.94 8.13
CA CYS A 14 -2.09 -5.16 8.79
C CYS A 14 -2.95 -6.24 8.14
N LYS A 15 -2.46 -6.93 7.10
CA LYS A 15 -3.15 -8.00 6.36
C LYS A 15 -4.48 -7.61 5.70
N GLU A 16 -4.87 -6.34 5.77
CA GLU A 16 -6.01 -5.76 5.05
C GLU A 16 -5.87 -5.94 3.53
N VAL A 17 -6.95 -6.39 2.91
CA VAL A 17 -7.03 -6.60 1.47
C VAL A 17 -7.70 -5.39 0.83
N LYS A 18 -7.01 -4.74 -0.11
CA LYS A 18 -7.58 -3.68 -0.93
C LYS A 18 -7.88 -4.18 -2.33
N LEU A 19 -9.09 -3.86 -2.78
CA LEU A 19 -9.53 -4.05 -4.15
C LEU A 19 -8.99 -2.88 -5.01
N VAL A 20 -8.31 -3.22 -6.09
CA VAL A 20 -7.71 -2.27 -7.03
C VAL A 20 -8.29 -2.56 -8.41
N GLN A 21 -9.00 -1.59 -8.96
CA GLN A 21 -9.53 -1.67 -10.32
C GLN A 21 -8.53 -1.01 -11.27
N TYR A 22 -8.10 -1.76 -12.29
CA TYR A 22 -7.36 -1.22 -13.42
C TYR A 22 -8.27 -1.24 -14.64
N THR A 23 -8.58 -0.06 -15.17
CA THR A 23 -9.29 0.09 -16.44
C THR A 23 -8.26 0.11 -17.57
N GLU A 24 -8.14 -0.99 -18.32
CA GLU A 24 -7.50 -0.95 -19.63
C GLU A 24 -8.41 -0.18 -20.60
N ASN A 25 -7.85 0.85 -21.24
CA ASN A 25 -8.58 1.88 -21.96
C ASN A 25 -9.04 1.41 -23.36
N ASN A 26 -9.70 0.25 -23.48
CA ASN A 26 -10.14 -0.31 -24.77
C ASN A 26 -11.59 -0.83 -24.73
N GLY A 27 -12.56 0.07 -24.92
CA GLY A 27 -14.03 -0.04 -24.81
C GLY A 27 -14.70 -1.44 -24.71
N LYS A 28 -15.60 -1.66 -23.70
CA LYS A 28 -16.58 -2.75 -23.34
C LYS A 28 -16.37 -3.79 -22.13
N SER A 29 -17.10 -3.67 -21.02
CA SER A 29 -16.82 -4.36 -19.72
C SER A 29 -17.04 -5.89 -19.59
N SER A 30 -16.00 -6.63 -19.17
CA SER A 30 -16.09 -7.92 -18.45
C SER A 30 -15.17 -7.85 -17.21
N VAL A 31 -15.64 -8.29 -16.03
CA VAL A 31 -14.90 -8.19 -14.77
C VAL A 31 -14.17 -9.51 -14.49
N VAL A 32 -12.83 -9.48 -14.52
CA VAL A 32 -12.00 -10.63 -14.15
C VAL A 32 -11.30 -10.32 -12.83
N HIS A 33 -11.53 -11.15 -11.82
CA HIS A 33 -10.86 -11.07 -10.52
C HIS A 33 -9.54 -11.85 -10.59
N THR A 34 -8.41 -11.15 -10.62
CA THR A 34 -7.06 -11.76 -10.65
C THR A 34 -6.29 -11.47 -9.36
N THR A 35 -5.34 -12.33 -9.01
CA THR A 35 -4.44 -12.10 -7.86
C THR A 35 -3.30 -11.14 -8.17
N CYS A 36 -2.85 -11.08 -9.43
CA CYS A 36 -1.94 -10.07 -9.95
C CYS A 36 -2.06 -10.02 -11.48
N PRO A 37 -2.33 -8.86 -12.11
CA PRO A 37 -2.52 -8.77 -13.55
C PRO A 37 -1.21 -8.83 -14.36
N ASP A 38 -0.05 -8.63 -13.72
CA ASP A 38 1.26 -8.63 -14.36
C ASP A 38 2.34 -9.19 -13.40
N LYS A 39 3.27 -10.00 -13.91
CA LYS A 39 4.44 -10.49 -13.15
C LYS A 39 5.36 -9.36 -12.72
N SER A 40 5.46 -8.28 -13.49
CA SER A 40 6.25 -7.09 -13.12
C SER A 40 5.77 -6.40 -11.84
N LEU A 41 4.49 -6.58 -11.49
CA LEU A 41 3.85 -5.99 -10.31
C LEU A 41 3.90 -6.91 -9.09
N GLN A 42 4.43 -8.13 -9.24
CA GLN A 42 4.43 -9.14 -8.19
C GLN A 42 5.29 -8.69 -6.98
N ASP A 43 6.47 -8.12 -7.24
CA ASP A 43 7.36 -7.58 -6.20
C ASP A 43 6.78 -6.33 -5.53
N THR A 44 6.06 -5.51 -6.30
CA THR A 44 5.36 -4.33 -5.78
C THR A 44 4.20 -4.73 -4.87
N ASN A 45 3.52 -5.85 -5.16
CA ASN A 45 2.46 -6.40 -4.32
C ASN A 45 3.03 -7.04 -3.06
N ALA A 46 4.13 -7.78 -3.17
CA ALA A 46 4.79 -8.45 -2.05
C ALA A 46 5.25 -7.47 -0.96
N ASN A 47 5.53 -6.21 -1.32
CA ASN A 47 5.94 -5.15 -0.39
C ASN A 47 4.86 -4.11 -0.12
N TYR A 48 3.61 -4.38 -0.52
CA TYR A 48 2.54 -3.40 -0.40
C TYR A 48 2.22 -3.04 1.06
N LYS A 49 2.26 -1.74 1.37
CA LYS A 49 1.75 -1.18 2.64
C LYS A 49 0.58 -0.25 2.36
N CYS A 50 -0.54 -0.45 3.08
CA CYS A 50 -1.70 0.41 2.99
C CYS A 50 -1.42 1.83 3.51
N ARG A 51 -2.24 2.80 3.10
CA ARG A 51 -2.07 4.21 3.48
C ARG A 51 -2.02 4.39 5.00
N SER A 52 -2.91 3.73 5.74
CA SER A 52 -2.96 3.81 7.21
C SER A 52 -1.67 3.31 7.87
N CYS A 53 -1.12 2.17 7.43
CA CYS A 53 0.15 1.66 7.95
C CYS A 53 1.34 2.55 7.57
N ARG A 54 1.33 3.15 6.37
CA ARG A 54 2.36 4.12 5.98
C ARG A 54 2.31 5.37 6.88
N SER A 55 1.12 5.92 7.11
CA SER A 55 0.94 7.06 8.01
C SER A 55 1.35 6.75 9.45
N LYS A 56 1.02 5.56 9.97
CA LYS A 56 1.41 5.13 11.32
C LYS A 56 2.93 5.12 11.51
N MET A 57 3.67 4.52 10.57
CA MET A 57 5.14 4.53 10.62
C MET A 57 5.72 5.94 10.58
N THR A 58 5.14 6.85 9.78
CA THR A 58 5.59 8.25 9.73
C THR A 58 5.38 8.94 11.07
N LEU A 59 4.23 8.72 11.73
CA LEU A 59 3.96 9.26 13.06
C LEU A 59 4.91 8.69 14.11
N GLU A 60 5.10 7.37 14.14
CA GLU A 60 6.04 6.71 15.05
C GLU A 60 7.48 7.24 14.86
N SER A 61 7.89 7.48 13.61
CA SER A 61 9.20 8.07 13.32
C SER A 61 9.31 9.51 13.81
N LEU A 62 8.24 10.30 13.71
CA LEU A 62 8.21 11.68 14.18
C LEU A 62 8.26 11.73 15.72
N GLU A 63 7.48 10.89 16.39
CA GLU A 63 7.49 10.76 17.85
C GLU A 63 8.88 10.37 18.36
N LEU A 64 9.56 9.44 17.69
CA LEU A 64 10.93 9.05 18.03
C LEU A 64 11.90 10.23 17.90
N GLN A 65 11.80 11.01 16.82
CA GLN A 65 12.64 12.20 16.61
C GLN A 65 12.42 13.26 17.70
N LEU A 66 11.17 13.49 18.09
CA LEU A 66 10.84 14.43 19.17
C LEU A 66 11.42 13.97 20.50
N LYS A 67 11.25 12.70 20.85
CA LYS A 67 11.79 12.14 22.09
C LYS A 67 13.32 12.24 22.16
N MET A 68 14.01 11.98 21.06
CA MET A 68 15.47 12.14 20.99
C MET A 68 15.91 13.60 21.22
N MET A 69 15.12 14.56 20.72
CA MET A 69 15.38 16.00 20.93
C MET A 69 15.15 16.41 22.39
N GLU A 70 14.10 15.90 23.02
CA GLU A 70 13.80 16.14 24.43
C GLU A 70 14.87 15.55 25.36
N ASP A 71 15.33 14.33 25.08
CA ASP A 71 16.40 13.67 25.86
C ASP A 71 17.75 14.41 25.72
N GLN A 72 18.04 14.99 24.54
CA GLN A 72 19.21 15.84 24.33
C GLN A 72 19.10 17.19 25.06
N GLY A 73 17.88 17.72 25.22
CA GLY A 73 17.61 18.96 25.95
C GLY A 73 17.78 18.83 27.48
N HIS A 74 17.50 17.65 28.04
CA HIS A 74 17.64 17.38 29.48
C HIS A 74 19.07 17.03 29.93
N SER A 75 20.02 16.88 29.00
CA SER A 75 21.42 16.56 29.30
C SER A 75 22.31 17.80 29.50
N ARG A 76 21.73 18.96 29.86
CA ARG A 76 22.44 20.22 30.16
C ARG A 76 22.04 20.81 31.49
#